data_AF-A0A662EH60-F1
#
_entry.id   AF-A0A662EH60-F1
#
_cell.length_a   1.000
_cell.length_b   1.000
_cell.length_c   1.000
_cell.angle_alpha   90.00
_cell.angle_beta   90.00
_cell.angle_gamma   90.00
#
_symmetry.space_group_name_H-M   'P 1'
#
loop_
_entity.id
_entity.type
_entity.pdbx_description
1 polymer ?
#
loop_
_entity_poly.entity_id
_entity_poly.type
_entity_poly.pdbx_seq_one_letter_code
_entity_poly.pdbx_strand_id
1 'polypeptide(L)'
;MGRDEEAMELLISIAGIMDAVREAVSLLEAGQRDQGLDRLSRAINGVQAQIRTWEGSRDAPLPPRELLEELHSVLEELTAARAVLEAEPTAT
;
A
#
# COMPACT_ATOMS: atom_id res chain seq x y z
N MET A 1 3.82 21.32 -13.09
CA MET A 1 4.11 19.87 -13.23
C MET A 1 3.63 19.43 -14.59
N GLY A 2 4.47 18.66 -15.30
CA GLY A 2 4.07 18.04 -16.56
C GLY A 2 3.41 16.69 -16.31
N ARG A 3 2.55 16.23 -17.23
CA ARG A 3 1.88 14.93 -17.15
C ARG A 3 2.87 13.76 -16.97
N ASP A 4 4.06 13.87 -17.53
CA ASP A 4 5.11 12.84 -17.43
C ASP A 4 5.74 12.77 -16.03
N GLU A 5 5.78 13.90 -15.32
CA GLU A 5 6.27 14.00 -13.94
C GLU A 5 5.28 13.33 -12.97
N GLU A 6 3.98 13.60 -13.14
CA GLU A 6 2.90 12.96 -12.36
C GLU A 6 2.87 11.45 -12.59
N ALA A 7 3.05 10.99 -13.84
CA ALA A 7 3.13 9.57 -14.16
C ALA A 7 4.37 8.90 -13.52
N MET A 8 5.51 9.60 -13.49
CA MET A 8 6.72 9.10 -12.84
C MET A 8 6.55 9.03 -11.32
N GLU A 9 5.95 10.06 -10.71
CA GLU A 9 5.63 10.06 -9.28
C GLU A 9 4.70 8.90 -8.90
N LEU A 10 3.70 8.60 -9.74
CA LEU A 10 2.83 7.44 -9.59
C LEU A 10 3.59 6.12 -9.61
N LEU A 11 4.52 5.94 -10.56
CA LEU A 11 5.33 4.71 -10.63
C LEU A 11 6.27 4.54 -9.43
N ILE A 12 6.93 5.62 -9.01
CA ILE A 12 7.79 5.64 -7.81
C ILE A 12 6.97 5.26 -6.57
N SER A 13 5.79 5.84 -6.49
CA SER A 13 4.81 5.63 -5.44
C SER A 13 4.35 4.17 -5.34
N ILE A 14 3.99 3.54 -6.46
CA ILE A 14 3.61 2.12 -6.52
C ILE A 14 4.79 1.22 -6.16
N ALA A 15 5.97 1.49 -6.68
CA ALA A 15 7.18 0.71 -6.37
C ALA A 15 7.49 0.73 -4.86
N GLY A 16 7.38 1.90 -4.21
CA GLY A 16 7.59 2.02 -2.77
C GLY A 16 6.58 1.23 -1.93
N ILE A 17 5.32 1.13 -2.39
CA ILE A 17 4.29 0.29 -1.76
C ILE A 17 4.66 -1.20 -1.92
N MET A 18 5.07 -1.63 -3.11
CA MET A 18 5.46 -3.02 -3.37
C MET A 18 6.65 -3.45 -2.51
N ASP A 19 7.68 -2.60 -2.40
CA ASP A 19 8.84 -2.86 -1.56
C ASP A 19 8.46 -2.97 -0.08
N ALA A 20 7.53 -2.11 0.37
CA ALA A 20 7.01 -2.15 1.73
C ALA A 20 6.28 -3.45 2.06
N VAL A 21 5.44 -3.92 1.14
CA VAL A 21 4.72 -5.20 1.30
C VAL A 21 5.70 -6.36 1.31
N ARG A 22 6.69 -6.37 0.39
CA ARG A 22 7.72 -7.42 0.34
C ARG A 22 8.51 -7.49 1.65
N GLU A 23 8.94 -6.35 2.18
CA GLU A 23 9.68 -6.28 3.44
C GLU A 23 8.82 -6.78 4.62
N ALA A 24 7.54 -6.38 4.67
CA ALA A 24 6.61 -6.88 5.68
C ALA A 24 6.47 -8.41 5.63
N VAL A 25 6.32 -8.99 4.44
CA VAL A 25 6.25 -10.44 4.25
C VAL A 25 7.53 -11.12 4.75
N SER A 26 8.71 -10.62 4.35
CA SER A 26 9.99 -11.20 4.80
C SER A 26 10.15 -11.16 6.33
N LEU A 27 9.72 -10.08 6.99
CA LEU A 27 9.74 -9.98 8.45
C LEU A 27 8.78 -10.99 9.11
N LEU A 28 7.57 -11.16 8.54
CA LEU A 28 6.59 -12.12 9.02
C LEU A 28 7.09 -13.57 8.87
N GLU A 29 7.68 -13.91 7.72
CA GLU A 29 8.29 -15.22 7.46
C GLU A 29 9.46 -15.52 8.41
N ALA A 30 10.22 -14.49 8.80
CA ALA A 30 11.29 -14.60 9.80
C ALA A 30 10.78 -14.70 11.25
N GLY A 31 9.45 -14.70 11.47
CA GLY A 31 8.84 -14.71 12.81
C GLY A 31 8.89 -13.36 13.53
N GLN A 32 9.37 -12.29 12.86
CA GLN A 32 9.45 -10.93 13.41
C GLN A 32 8.10 -10.21 13.27
N ARG A 33 7.09 -10.79 13.91
CA ARG A 33 5.68 -10.44 13.71
C ARG A 33 5.36 -8.97 13.92
N ASP A 34 5.77 -8.38 15.05
CA ASP A 34 5.48 -6.97 15.36
C ASP A 34 6.10 -6.02 14.33
N GLN A 35 7.32 -6.31 13.87
CA GLN A 35 8.00 -5.52 12.85
C GLN A 35 7.33 -5.68 11.48
N GLY A 36 6.95 -6.90 11.12
CA GLY A 36 6.21 -7.17 9.90
C GLY A 36 4.84 -6.47 9.87
N LEU A 37 4.12 -6.49 10.99
CA LEU A 37 2.85 -5.78 11.14
C LEU A 37 3.00 -4.26 11.07
N ASP A 38 4.00 -3.67 11.76
CA ASP A 38 4.31 -2.24 11.64
C ASP A 38 4.63 -1.87 10.18
N ARG A 39 5.43 -2.70 9.49
CA ARG A 39 5.79 -2.45 8.10
C ARG A 39 4.60 -2.52 7.16
N LEU A 40 3.71 -3.50 7.36
CA LEU A 40 2.46 -3.64 6.64
C LEU A 40 1.53 -2.45 6.88
N SER A 41 1.41 -1.98 8.13
CA SER A 41 0.67 -0.76 8.46
C SER A 41 1.19 0.47 7.72
N ARG A 42 2.51 0.63 7.59
CA ARG A 42 3.09 1.73 6.81
C ARG A 42 2.77 1.61 5.33
N ALA A 43 2.78 0.41 4.77
CA ALA A 43 2.38 0.17 3.38
C ALA A 43 0.92 0.60 3.16
N ILE A 44 0.00 0.13 4.00
CA ILE A 44 -1.43 0.47 3.98
C ILE A 44 -1.64 1.99 4.03
N ASN A 45 -0.98 2.67 4.99
CA ASN A 45 -1.07 4.12 5.11
C ASN A 45 -0.56 4.85 3.87
N GLY A 46 0.49 4.31 3.23
CA GLY A 46 1.02 4.81 1.96
C GLY A 46 0.00 4.73 0.82
N VAL A 47 -0.64 3.57 0.66
CA VAL A 47 -1.71 3.38 -0.34
C VAL A 47 -2.86 4.36 -0.10
N GLN A 48 -3.34 4.47 1.15
CA GLN A 48 -4.42 5.40 1.52
C GLN A 48 -4.09 6.87 1.27
N ALA A 49 -2.83 7.28 1.50
CA ALA A 49 -2.40 8.64 1.25
C ALA A 49 -2.41 8.96 -0.26
N GLN A 50 -1.97 8.02 -1.08
CA GLN A 50 -1.94 8.20 -2.53
C GLN A 50 -3.32 8.22 -3.16
N ILE A 51 -4.19 7.29 -2.77
CA ILE A 51 -5.61 7.30 -3.17
C ILE A 51 -6.24 8.67 -2.88
N ARG A 52 -6.09 9.19 -1.65
CA ARG A 52 -6.63 10.51 -1.29
C ARG A 52 -6.03 11.66 -2.09
N THR A 53 -4.73 11.59 -2.37
CA THR A 53 -4.04 12.60 -3.18
C THR A 53 -4.62 12.65 -4.59
N TRP A 54 -4.88 11.48 -5.17
CA TRP A 54 -5.40 11.36 -6.53
C TRP A 54 -6.89 11.66 -6.64
N GLU A 55 -7.71 11.17 -5.71
CA GLU A 55 -9.14 11.51 -5.66
C GLU A 55 -9.37 13.01 -5.39
N GLY A 56 -8.46 13.66 -4.67
CA GLY A 56 -8.48 15.09 -4.41
C GLY A 56 -7.99 15.95 -5.58
N SER A 57 -7.30 15.36 -6.56
CA SER A 57 -6.77 16.09 -7.71
C SER A 57 -7.85 16.26 -8.79
N ARG A 58 -8.34 17.49 -8.95
CA ARG A 58 -9.37 17.82 -9.97
C ARG A 58 -8.81 18.02 -11.38
N ASP A 59 -7.50 18.24 -11.51
CA ASP A 59 -6.85 18.70 -12.74
C ASP A 59 -5.86 17.70 -13.36
N ALA A 60 -5.61 16.56 -12.71
CA ALA A 60 -4.65 15.57 -13.21
C ALA A 60 -5.37 14.45 -13.99
N PRO A 61 -4.99 14.15 -15.25
CA PRO A 61 -5.57 13.07 -16.05
C PRO A 61 -5.01 11.69 -15.68
N LEU A 62 -4.58 11.51 -14.42
CA LEU A 62 -4.06 10.28 -13.84
C LEU A 62 -4.36 10.23 -12.33
N PRO A 63 -4.58 9.04 -11.76
CA PRO A 63 -4.60 7.75 -12.44
C PRO A 63 -5.90 7.53 -13.23
N PRO A 64 -5.91 6.62 -14.23
CA PRO A 64 -7.15 6.10 -14.77
C PRO A 64 -8.02 5.57 -13.62
N ARG A 65 -9.34 5.73 -13.73
CA ARG A 65 -10.29 5.24 -12.72
C ARG A 65 -10.08 3.76 -12.38
N GLU A 66 -9.75 2.95 -13.38
CA GLU A 66 -9.41 1.53 -13.21
C GLU A 66 -8.24 1.32 -12.25
N LEU A 67 -7.18 2.14 -12.34
CA LEU A 67 -6.04 2.03 -11.42
C LEU A 67 -6.43 2.44 -10.00
N LEU A 68 -7.28 3.47 -9.82
CA LEU A 68 -7.81 3.83 -8.50
C LEU A 68 -8.64 2.68 -7.90
N GLU A 69 -9.47 2.03 -8.71
CA GLU A 69 -10.25 0.86 -8.29
C GLU A 69 -9.34 -0.31 -7.90
N GLU A 70 -8.28 -0.58 -8.68
CA GLU A 70 -7.26 -1.59 -8.34
C GLU A 70 -6.55 -1.27 -7.01
N LEU A 71 -6.18 -0.01 -6.79
CA LEU A 71 -5.52 0.41 -5.55
C LEU A 71 -6.43 0.30 -4.33
N HIS A 72 -7.73 0.58 -4.48
CA HIS A 72 -8.72 0.32 -3.44
C HIS A 72 -8.83 -1.18 -3.13
N SER A 73 -8.84 -2.04 -4.16
CA SER A 73 -8.84 -3.50 -3.97
C SER A 73 -7.59 -3.97 -3.23
N VAL A 74 -6.40 -3.48 -3.61
CA VAL A 74 -5.15 -3.78 -2.91
C VAL A 74 -5.19 -3.32 -1.46
N LEU A 75 -5.74 -2.13 -1.20
CA LEU A 75 -5.89 -1.61 0.17
C LEU A 75 -6.79 -2.51 1.02
N GLU A 76 -7.93 -2.97 0.46
CA GLU A 76 -8.83 -3.89 1.14
C GLU A 76 -8.14 -5.21 1.47
N GLU A 77 -7.43 -5.80 0.50
CA GLU A 77 -6.69 -7.05 0.68
C GLU A 77 -5.59 -6.93 1.74
N LEU A 78 -4.78 -5.86 1.71
CA LEU A 78 -3.73 -5.62 2.70
C LEU A 78 -4.31 -5.42 4.11
N THR A 79 -5.44 -4.72 4.21
CA THR A 79 -6.14 -4.51 5.48
C THR A 79 -6.70 -5.80 6.03
N ALA A 80 -7.31 -6.63 5.18
CA ALA A 80 -7.82 -7.95 5.55
C ALA A 80 -6.68 -8.88 5.98
N ALA A 81 -5.58 -8.93 5.21
CA ALA A 81 -4.40 -9.71 5.55
C ALA A 81 -3.82 -9.29 6.91
N ARG A 82 -3.71 -7.98 7.18
CA ARG A 82 -3.27 -7.48 8.48
C ARG A 82 -4.20 -7.92 9.61
N ALA A 83 -5.52 -7.83 9.42
CA ALA A 83 -6.49 -8.23 10.44
C ALA A 83 -6.42 -9.74 10.74
N VAL A 84 -6.26 -10.58 9.71
CA VAL A 84 -6.04 -12.01 9.88
C VAL A 84 -4.76 -12.27 10.65
N LEU A 85 -3.66 -11.62 10.24
CA LEU A 85 -2.39 -11.73 10.94
C LEU A 85 -2.59 -11.37 12.40
N GLU A 86 -3.08 -10.18 12.75
CA GLU A 86 -3.32 -9.73 14.14
C GLU A 86 -4.21 -10.67 14.97
N ALA A 87 -5.20 -11.31 14.35
CA ALA A 87 -6.12 -12.23 15.01
C ALA A 87 -5.49 -13.60 15.32
N GLU A 88 -4.41 -13.99 14.62
CA GLU A 88 -3.69 -15.22 14.96
C GLU A 88 -3.03 -15.08 16.33
N PRO A 89 -3.35 -15.95 17.31
CA PRO A 89 -2.63 -15.96 18.57
C PRO A 89 -1.17 -16.30 18.28
N THR A 90 -0.24 -15.50 18.80
CA THR A 90 1.18 -15.90 18.88
C THR A 90 1.24 -17.21 19.62
N ALA A 91 1.36 -18.32 18.87
CA ALA A 91 1.56 -19.64 19.44
C ALA A 91 2.82 -19.55 20.31
N THR A 92 2.59 -19.58 21.63
CA THR A 92 3.64 -19.53 22.65
C THR A 92 4.09 -20.95 22.96
#